data_AF-A0A520D1K8-F1
#
_entry.id   AF-A0A520D1K8-F1
#
_cell.length_a   1.000
_cell.length_b   1.000
_cell.length_c   1.000
_cell.angle_alpha   90.00
_cell.angle_beta   90.00
_cell.angle_gamma   90.00
#
_symmetry.space_group_name_H-M   'P 1'
#
loop_
_entity.id
_entity.type
_entity.pdbx_description
1 polymer ?
#
loop_
_entity_poly.entity_id
_entity_poly.type
_entity_poly.pdbx_seq_one_letter_code
_entity_poly.pdbx_strand_id
1 'polypeptide(L)'
;DEVLEGGVSQSAAVMSWRNMQHGLDAAKAGHEVVMTPTQYGYIDYMQADAITEPKVYASLRLSKSYEFDPVPEGANAKFIKGGQANLWTEQVFNIRQAEYMTWPRGFAIAESVWSPKEKKNWTNFFARTEQHFKRLDIAETKYAPSVYDPIFTVKRSADRNLLVSLSTEVEGLDIYYSFDNSFPDRFYPKYTTPLVPPIDAKVLKVITYRGKDPVGRMMNMPIEELEKRAGKR
;
A
#
# COMPACT_ATOMS: atom_id res chain seq x y z
N ASP A 1 -3.72 -4.71 -22.72
CA ASP A 1 -4.16 -6.13 -22.91
C ASP A 1 -5.46 -6.23 -23.71
N GLU A 2 -6.23 -5.17 -23.83
CA GLU A 2 -7.46 -5.01 -24.63
C GLU A 2 -7.27 -5.34 -26.10
N VAL A 3 -6.06 -5.16 -26.64
CA VAL A 3 -5.74 -5.52 -28.02
C VAL A 3 -6.05 -7.00 -28.31
N LEU A 4 -5.91 -7.90 -27.31
CA LEU A 4 -6.20 -9.33 -27.45
C LEU A 4 -7.67 -9.62 -27.81
N GLU A 5 -8.60 -8.73 -27.45
CA GLU A 5 -10.03 -8.87 -27.73
C GLU A 5 -10.35 -8.64 -29.22
N GLY A 6 -9.47 -7.96 -29.97
CA GLY A 6 -9.63 -7.67 -31.40
C GLY A 6 -8.88 -8.61 -32.35
N GLY A 7 -8.15 -9.60 -31.82
CA GLY A 7 -7.25 -10.45 -32.61
C GLY A 7 -5.94 -9.72 -32.93
N VAL A 8 -4.86 -10.05 -32.20
CA VAL A 8 -3.54 -9.42 -32.37
C VAL A 8 -2.60 -10.32 -33.14
N SER A 9 -1.74 -9.72 -33.96
CA SER A 9 -0.60 -10.43 -34.53
C SER A 9 0.21 -11.14 -33.44
N GLN A 10 0.64 -12.38 -33.72
CA GLN A 10 1.52 -13.17 -32.86
C GLN A 10 2.86 -12.47 -32.56
N SER A 11 3.25 -11.47 -33.34
CA SER A 11 4.46 -10.66 -33.10
C SER A 11 4.30 -9.55 -32.07
N ALA A 12 3.08 -9.25 -31.61
CA ALA A 12 2.86 -8.17 -30.67
C ALA A 12 3.23 -8.57 -29.24
N ALA A 13 3.93 -7.67 -28.55
CA ALA A 13 4.10 -7.73 -27.11
C ALA A 13 2.89 -7.12 -26.38
N VAL A 14 2.54 -7.70 -25.24
CA VAL A 14 1.36 -7.32 -24.44
C VAL A 14 1.80 -6.74 -23.10
N MET A 15 1.35 -5.54 -22.79
CA MET A 15 1.38 -5.03 -21.42
C MET A 15 0.09 -5.43 -20.70
N SER A 16 0.23 -6.26 -19.65
CA SER A 16 -0.91 -6.73 -18.86
C SER A 16 -1.11 -5.83 -17.66
N TRP A 17 -2.07 -4.90 -17.77
CA TRP A 17 -2.29 -3.88 -16.75
C TRP A 17 -3.54 -4.14 -15.92
N ARG A 18 -4.63 -4.71 -16.48
CA ARG A 18 -5.89 -4.93 -15.74
C ARG A 18 -5.71 -5.93 -14.60
N ASN A 19 -5.08 -7.06 -14.86
CA ASN A 19 -4.82 -8.11 -13.88
C ASN A 19 -3.68 -9.06 -14.30
N MET A 20 -3.34 -10.00 -13.42
CA MET A 20 -2.35 -11.05 -13.70
C MET A 20 -2.82 -12.07 -14.74
N GLN A 21 -4.14 -12.33 -14.82
CA GLN A 21 -4.72 -13.37 -15.65
C GLN A 21 -4.55 -13.09 -17.14
N HIS A 22 -4.74 -11.85 -17.59
CA HIS A 22 -4.54 -11.49 -18.99
C HIS A 22 -3.09 -11.71 -19.45
N GLY A 23 -2.12 -11.43 -18.59
CA GLY A 23 -0.70 -11.69 -18.88
C GLY A 23 -0.38 -13.18 -18.96
N LEU A 24 -0.99 -13.98 -18.07
CA LEU A 24 -0.90 -15.44 -18.13
C LEU A 24 -1.48 -15.99 -19.44
N ASP A 25 -2.65 -15.51 -19.85
CA ASP A 25 -3.31 -15.95 -21.07
C ASP A 25 -2.54 -15.52 -22.33
N ALA A 26 -2.01 -14.29 -22.35
CA ALA A 26 -1.15 -13.78 -23.42
C ALA A 26 0.14 -14.60 -23.57
N ALA A 27 0.80 -14.93 -22.45
CA ALA A 27 2.00 -15.76 -22.44
C ALA A 27 1.73 -17.19 -22.91
N LYS A 28 0.57 -17.78 -22.55
CA LYS A 28 0.13 -19.09 -23.06
C LYS A 28 -0.16 -19.06 -24.56
N ALA A 29 -0.64 -17.93 -25.07
CA ALA A 29 -0.88 -17.71 -26.49
C ALA A 29 0.39 -17.36 -27.29
N GLY A 30 1.58 -17.32 -26.65
CA GLY A 30 2.87 -17.12 -27.31
C GLY A 30 3.31 -15.67 -27.48
N HIS A 31 2.60 -14.71 -26.87
CA HIS A 31 2.99 -13.30 -26.90
C HIS A 31 4.06 -13.01 -25.85
N GLU A 32 5.00 -12.11 -26.16
CA GLU A 32 5.86 -11.52 -25.14
C GLU A 32 5.04 -10.61 -24.22
N VAL A 33 5.30 -10.63 -22.91
CA VAL A 33 4.48 -9.93 -21.91
C VAL A 33 5.32 -9.09 -20.96
N VAL A 34 4.87 -7.87 -20.70
CA VAL A 34 5.33 -7.04 -19.57
C VAL A 34 4.18 -6.94 -18.56
N MET A 35 4.43 -7.37 -17.32
CA MET A 35 3.42 -7.38 -16.26
C MET A 35 3.35 -6.03 -15.55
N THR A 36 2.20 -5.36 -15.61
CA THR A 36 1.93 -4.09 -14.91
C THR A 36 0.58 -4.07 -14.17
N PRO A 37 0.18 -5.18 -13.52
CA PRO A 37 -1.15 -5.34 -12.94
C PRO A 37 -1.52 -4.23 -11.94
N THR A 38 -2.73 -3.67 -12.06
CA THR A 38 -3.28 -2.67 -11.12
C THR A 38 -3.20 -3.11 -9.65
N GLN A 39 -3.29 -4.41 -9.39
CA GLN A 39 -3.25 -4.99 -8.05
C GLN A 39 -1.90 -4.83 -7.34
N TYR A 40 -0.83 -4.52 -8.09
CA TYR A 40 0.54 -4.52 -7.56
C TYR A 40 1.41 -3.36 -8.04
N GLY A 41 1.19 -2.86 -9.26
CA GLY A 41 2.10 -1.94 -9.94
C GLY A 41 1.54 -0.54 -10.23
N TYR A 42 0.31 -0.22 -9.86
CA TYR A 42 -0.28 1.12 -10.08
C TYR A 42 0.05 2.05 -8.91
N ILE A 43 1.19 2.72 -9.02
CA ILE A 43 1.76 3.55 -7.96
C ILE A 43 1.18 4.97 -7.95
N ASP A 44 0.20 5.28 -8.78
CA ASP A 44 -0.70 6.43 -8.64
C ASP A 44 -1.82 6.22 -7.59
N TYR A 45 -2.06 4.98 -7.16
CA TYR A 45 -3.05 4.68 -6.12
C TYR A 45 -2.60 5.22 -4.77
N MET A 46 -3.57 5.54 -3.90
CA MET A 46 -3.32 5.96 -2.52
C MET A 46 -2.49 4.90 -1.78
N GLN A 47 -1.44 5.31 -1.08
CA GLN A 47 -0.57 4.40 -0.31
C GLN A 47 -0.71 4.58 1.20
N ALA A 48 -1.52 5.53 1.62
CA ALA A 48 -1.94 5.70 3.00
C ALA A 48 -3.45 5.52 3.17
N ASP A 49 -3.93 5.79 4.38
CA ASP A 49 -5.35 5.93 4.63
C ASP A 49 -5.91 7.17 3.89
N ALA A 50 -7.09 7.02 3.29
CA ALA A 50 -7.75 8.03 2.48
C ALA A 50 -8.07 9.34 3.24
N ILE A 51 -8.03 9.36 4.58
CA ILE A 51 -8.14 10.61 5.34
C ILE A 51 -6.91 11.52 5.19
N THR A 52 -5.79 10.99 4.68
CA THR A 52 -4.50 11.70 4.57
C THR A 52 -4.04 11.97 3.15
N GLU A 53 -4.77 11.48 2.14
CA GLU A 53 -4.38 11.59 0.73
C GLU A 53 -5.55 12.09 -0.11
N PRO A 54 -5.28 12.80 -1.23
CA PRO A 54 -6.29 13.09 -2.22
C PRO A 54 -6.96 11.80 -2.67
N LYS A 55 -8.29 11.79 -2.69
CA LYS A 55 -9.04 10.57 -2.99
C LYS A 55 -8.79 10.13 -4.44
N VAL A 56 -8.13 8.99 -4.59
CA VAL A 56 -8.04 8.22 -5.84
C VAL A 56 -9.01 7.04 -5.76
N TYR A 57 -9.34 6.44 -6.90
CA TYR A 57 -10.31 5.35 -7.01
C TYR A 57 -9.87 4.04 -6.33
N ALA A 58 -8.61 3.91 -5.93
CA ALA A 58 -8.07 2.72 -5.26
C ALA A 58 -6.88 3.06 -4.33
N SER A 59 -6.49 2.05 -3.53
CA SER A 59 -5.33 2.09 -2.65
C SER A 59 -4.40 0.90 -2.92
N LEU A 60 -3.10 1.12 -2.78
CA LEU A 60 -2.05 0.11 -2.93
C LEU A 60 -0.89 0.44 -1.97
N ARG A 61 -0.77 -0.33 -0.90
CA ARG A 61 0.31 -0.21 0.11
C ARG A 61 1.59 -0.92 -0.34
N LEU A 62 2.71 -0.62 0.33
CA LEU A 62 4.02 -1.17 -0.01
C LEU A 62 4.05 -2.71 0.09
N SER A 63 3.47 -3.28 1.15
CA SER A 63 3.38 -4.72 1.38
C SER A 63 2.65 -5.40 0.23
N LYS A 64 1.56 -4.81 -0.24
CA LYS A 64 0.84 -5.34 -1.39
C LYS A 64 1.66 -5.25 -2.66
N SER A 65 2.31 -4.12 -2.95
CA SER A 65 3.25 -4.04 -4.10
C SER A 65 4.40 -5.04 -3.99
N TYR A 66 4.86 -5.36 -2.79
CA TYR A 66 5.92 -6.34 -2.55
C TYR A 66 5.50 -7.78 -2.82
N GLU A 67 4.20 -8.09 -2.78
CA GLU A 67 3.69 -9.40 -3.18
C GLU A 67 3.78 -9.64 -4.69
N PHE A 68 4.10 -8.61 -5.49
CA PHE A 68 4.21 -8.75 -6.94
C PHE A 68 5.18 -9.87 -7.34
N ASP A 69 4.75 -10.70 -8.29
CA ASP A 69 5.59 -11.66 -8.97
C ASP A 69 5.34 -11.52 -10.47
N PRO A 70 6.33 -11.10 -11.27
CA PRO A 70 6.14 -10.94 -12.70
C PRO A 70 5.87 -12.27 -13.42
N VAL A 71 6.19 -13.41 -12.81
CA VAL A 71 5.96 -14.74 -13.42
C VAL A 71 4.85 -15.46 -12.62
N PRO A 72 3.57 -15.27 -12.95
CA PRO A 72 2.48 -15.95 -12.25
C PRO A 72 2.58 -17.47 -12.41
N GLU A 73 2.04 -18.19 -11.43
CA GLU A 73 1.99 -19.65 -11.48
C GLU A 73 1.29 -20.14 -12.76
N GLY A 74 1.89 -21.12 -13.43
CA GLY A 74 1.39 -21.67 -14.70
C GLY A 74 1.71 -20.82 -15.94
N ALA A 75 2.41 -19.68 -15.81
CA ALA A 75 2.93 -18.94 -16.96
C ALA A 75 4.14 -19.65 -17.57
N ASN A 76 4.24 -19.60 -18.89
CA ASN A 76 5.50 -19.91 -19.57
C ASN A 76 6.46 -18.73 -19.40
N ALA A 77 7.39 -18.85 -18.45
CA ALA A 77 8.33 -17.79 -18.08
C ALA A 77 9.15 -17.25 -19.27
N LYS A 78 9.35 -18.03 -20.34
CA LYS A 78 10.05 -17.60 -21.57
C LYS A 78 9.40 -16.36 -22.21
N PHE A 79 8.08 -16.24 -22.09
CA PHE A 79 7.31 -15.16 -22.70
C PHE A 79 7.17 -13.94 -21.78
N ILE A 80 7.49 -14.07 -20.49
CA ILE A 80 7.47 -12.94 -19.57
C ILE A 80 8.79 -12.18 -19.68
N LYS A 81 8.74 -10.92 -20.15
CA LYS A 81 9.92 -10.06 -20.34
C LYS A 81 10.28 -9.25 -19.09
N GLY A 82 9.36 -9.14 -18.14
CA GLY A 82 9.58 -8.46 -16.87
C GLY A 82 8.30 -7.86 -16.32
N GLY A 83 8.47 -6.90 -15.40
CA GLY A 83 7.38 -6.11 -14.86
C GLY A 83 7.72 -4.63 -14.77
N GLN A 84 6.71 -3.81 -14.58
CA GLN A 84 6.84 -2.36 -14.49
C GLN A 84 5.79 -1.78 -13.51
N ALA A 85 6.16 -0.68 -12.85
CA ALA A 85 5.25 0.17 -12.10
C ALA A 85 4.76 1.32 -12.98
N ASN A 86 3.47 1.65 -12.91
CA ASN A 86 2.85 2.73 -13.67
C ASN A 86 2.50 3.86 -12.71
N LEU A 87 2.97 5.08 -13.00
CA LEU A 87 2.57 6.31 -12.33
C LEU A 87 1.79 7.18 -13.29
N TRP A 88 0.46 7.15 -13.17
CA TRP A 88 -0.42 8.10 -13.83
C TRP A 88 -0.48 9.41 -13.04
N THR A 89 -0.63 10.53 -13.73
CA THR A 89 -0.40 11.87 -13.16
C THR A 89 -1.61 12.77 -13.15
N GLU A 90 -2.83 12.24 -13.27
CA GLU A 90 -4.08 13.02 -13.24
C GLU A 90 -4.26 13.79 -11.92
N GLN A 91 -3.76 13.22 -10.83
CA GLN A 91 -3.80 13.80 -9.48
C GLN A 91 -2.39 14.07 -8.90
N VAL A 92 -1.35 14.06 -9.75
CA VAL A 92 0.05 14.28 -9.36
C VAL A 92 0.52 15.61 -9.93
N PHE A 93 0.49 16.66 -9.11
CA PHE A 93 0.62 18.05 -9.59
C PHE A 93 2.05 18.59 -9.58
N ASN A 94 2.99 17.90 -8.93
CA ASN A 94 4.38 18.33 -8.86
C ASN A 94 5.35 17.15 -8.64
N ILE A 95 6.64 17.41 -8.85
CA ILE A 95 7.68 16.39 -8.76
C ILE A 95 7.80 15.78 -7.35
N ARG A 96 7.62 16.58 -6.28
CA ARG A 96 7.67 16.05 -4.90
C ARG A 96 6.54 15.06 -4.63
N GLN A 97 5.39 15.26 -5.24
CA GLN A 97 4.29 14.31 -5.17
C GLN A 97 4.59 13.07 -6.02
N ALA A 98 5.18 13.22 -7.21
CA ALA A 98 5.60 12.06 -8.02
C ALA A 98 6.63 11.17 -7.28
N GLU A 99 7.60 11.78 -6.62
CA GLU A 99 8.56 11.11 -5.73
C GLU A 99 7.86 10.40 -4.57
N TYR A 100 6.95 11.09 -3.86
CA TYR A 100 6.13 10.51 -2.80
C TYR A 100 5.34 9.29 -3.29
N MET A 101 4.67 9.39 -4.44
CA MET A 101 3.85 8.31 -5.01
C MET A 101 4.70 7.11 -5.46
N THR A 102 5.92 7.37 -5.92
CA THR A 102 6.87 6.35 -6.38
C THR A 102 7.51 5.58 -5.23
N TRP A 103 8.03 6.28 -4.22
CA TRP A 103 8.82 5.65 -3.16
C TRP A 103 8.01 5.48 -1.87
N PRO A 104 8.01 4.29 -1.25
CA PRO A 104 8.93 3.15 -1.48
C PRO A 104 8.44 2.06 -2.45
N ARG A 105 7.23 2.15 -3.02
CA ARG A 105 6.66 1.07 -3.85
C ARG A 105 7.51 0.70 -5.07
N GLY A 106 8.23 1.65 -5.64
CA GLY A 106 9.22 1.40 -6.68
C GLY A 106 10.31 0.40 -6.25
N PHE A 107 10.73 0.39 -4.98
CA PHE A 107 11.69 -0.59 -4.47
C PHE A 107 11.10 -2.01 -4.43
N ALA A 108 9.81 -2.14 -4.11
CA ALA A 108 9.12 -3.43 -4.09
C ALA A 108 9.01 -4.03 -5.50
N ILE A 109 8.73 -3.19 -6.50
CA ILE A 109 8.73 -3.62 -7.90
C ILE A 109 10.14 -3.97 -8.36
N ALA A 110 11.14 -3.15 -8.03
CA ALA A 110 12.55 -3.42 -8.34
C ALA A 110 13.04 -4.76 -7.75
N GLU A 111 12.72 -5.06 -6.48
CA GLU A 111 13.01 -6.36 -5.87
C GLU A 111 12.37 -7.50 -6.66
N SER A 112 11.11 -7.33 -7.07
CA SER A 112 10.35 -8.38 -7.74
C SER A 112 10.83 -8.70 -9.16
N VAL A 113 11.43 -7.73 -9.85
CA VAL A 113 11.97 -7.93 -11.21
C VAL A 113 13.45 -8.26 -11.25
N TRP A 114 14.16 -8.14 -10.12
CA TRP A 114 15.61 -8.36 -10.04
C TRP A 114 16.02 -9.55 -9.17
N SER A 115 15.42 -9.67 -7.98
CA SER A 115 15.81 -10.68 -7.00
C SER A 115 15.12 -12.02 -7.28
N PRO A 116 15.80 -13.16 -7.04
CA PRO A 116 15.16 -14.46 -7.12
C PRO A 116 13.97 -14.57 -6.16
N LYS A 117 12.85 -15.11 -6.64
CA LYS A 117 11.58 -15.20 -5.89
C LYS A 117 11.76 -15.86 -4.52
N GLU A 118 12.53 -16.92 -4.45
CA GLU A 118 12.81 -17.69 -3.23
C GLU A 118 13.63 -16.91 -2.19
N LYS A 119 14.26 -15.81 -2.58
CA LYS A 119 15.01 -14.92 -1.67
C LYS A 119 14.19 -13.74 -1.17
N LYS A 120 12.96 -13.55 -1.67
CA LYS A 120 12.08 -12.48 -1.20
C LYS A 120 11.68 -12.76 0.25
N ASN A 121 12.03 -11.82 1.13
CA ASN A 121 11.66 -11.82 2.53
C ASN A 121 11.25 -10.41 2.97
N TRP A 122 10.00 -10.23 3.40
CA TRP A 122 9.44 -8.92 3.74
C TRP A 122 10.24 -8.18 4.82
N THR A 123 10.54 -8.85 5.94
CA THR A 123 11.28 -8.26 7.06
C THR A 123 12.66 -7.77 6.63
N ASN A 124 13.38 -8.56 5.83
CA ASN A 124 14.67 -8.17 5.30
C ASN A 124 14.56 -7.05 4.25
N PHE A 125 13.59 -7.12 3.34
CA PHE A 125 13.31 -6.08 2.35
C PHE A 125 13.01 -4.74 3.02
N PHE A 126 12.16 -4.74 4.05
CA PHE A 126 11.79 -3.51 4.73
C PHE A 126 12.98 -2.91 5.49
N ALA A 127 13.77 -3.73 6.19
CA ALA A 127 14.98 -3.25 6.85
C ALA A 127 15.97 -2.57 5.87
N ARG A 128 16.08 -3.06 4.63
CA ARG A 128 16.87 -2.40 3.58
C ARG A 128 16.19 -1.15 3.04
N THR A 129 14.87 -1.16 2.88
CA THR A 129 14.06 0.00 2.49
C THR A 129 14.28 1.16 3.46
N GLU A 130 14.35 0.90 4.77
CA GLU A 130 14.67 1.92 5.76
C GLU A 130 16.07 2.52 5.58
N GLN A 131 17.06 1.72 5.15
CA GLN A 131 18.37 2.27 4.79
C GLN A 131 18.30 3.09 3.50
N HIS A 132 17.40 2.75 2.57
CA HIS A 132 17.15 3.58 1.40
C HIS A 132 16.48 4.91 1.74
N PHE A 133 15.60 4.98 2.75
CA PHE A 133 15.06 6.26 3.22
C PHE A 133 16.15 7.24 3.63
N LYS A 134 17.17 6.79 4.37
CA LYS A 134 18.34 7.62 4.71
C LYS A 134 19.08 8.15 3.47
N ARG A 135 19.17 7.34 2.41
CA ARG A 135 19.78 7.75 1.13
C ARG A 135 18.91 8.75 0.39
N LEU A 136 17.59 8.56 0.40
CA LEU A 136 16.63 9.50 -0.19
C LEU A 136 16.65 10.85 0.56
N ASP A 137 16.81 10.84 1.89
CA ASP A 137 16.97 12.06 2.69
C ASP A 137 18.24 12.84 2.27
N ILE A 138 19.39 12.15 2.10
CA ILE A 138 20.63 12.76 1.60
C ILE A 138 20.47 13.30 0.17
N ALA A 139 19.72 12.59 -0.67
CA ALA A 139 19.42 12.99 -2.04
C ALA A 139 18.24 13.99 -2.14
N GLU A 140 17.69 14.44 -1.01
CA GLU A 140 16.54 15.35 -0.91
C GLU A 140 15.27 14.89 -1.66
N THR A 141 15.19 13.60 -1.98
CA THR A 141 14.10 12.96 -2.73
C THR A 141 12.96 12.59 -1.79
N LYS A 142 11.74 13.02 -2.09
CA LYS A 142 10.58 12.70 -1.25
C LYS A 142 10.25 11.20 -1.30
N TYR A 143 9.76 10.67 -0.19
CA TYR A 143 9.13 9.36 -0.11
C TYR A 143 7.92 9.41 0.84
N ALA A 144 7.06 8.41 0.74
CA ALA A 144 5.93 8.24 1.63
C ALA A 144 6.31 7.48 2.92
N PRO A 145 6.02 8.01 4.11
CA PRO A 145 6.20 7.30 5.38
C PRO A 145 5.02 6.36 5.72
N SER A 146 4.06 6.19 4.80
CA SER A 146 2.75 5.55 5.04
C SER A 146 2.82 4.09 5.51
N VAL A 147 3.95 3.43 5.29
CA VAL A 147 4.26 2.09 5.79
C VAL A 147 4.30 2.03 7.34
N TYR A 148 4.60 3.16 8.00
CA TYR A 148 4.60 3.27 9.46
C TYR A 148 3.22 3.62 10.04
N ASP A 149 2.30 4.11 9.22
CA ASP A 149 0.99 4.57 9.69
C ASP A 149 0.11 3.40 10.16
N PRO A 150 -0.78 3.63 11.13
CA PRO A 150 -1.74 2.63 11.55
C PRO A 150 -2.76 2.37 10.43
N ILE A 151 -3.18 1.11 10.31
CA ILE A 151 -4.22 0.64 9.41
C ILE A 151 -5.50 0.46 10.22
N PHE A 152 -6.58 1.10 9.79
CA PHE A 152 -7.88 1.06 10.46
C PHE A 152 -8.79 0.05 9.77
N THR A 153 -9.20 -0.99 10.50
CA THR A 153 -10.30 -1.88 10.11
C THR A 153 -11.46 -1.66 11.07
N VAL A 154 -12.67 -1.54 10.55
CA VAL A 154 -13.85 -1.31 11.39
C VAL A 154 -14.95 -2.30 11.04
N LYS A 155 -15.64 -2.78 12.08
CA LYS A 155 -16.84 -3.60 11.98
C LYS A 155 -17.86 -3.12 13.00
N ARG A 156 -19.09 -3.62 12.89
CA ARG A 156 -20.09 -3.50 13.97
C ARG A 156 -20.13 -4.78 14.80
N SER A 157 -20.21 -4.65 16.11
CA SER A 157 -20.52 -5.77 17.00
C SER A 157 -21.99 -6.18 16.87
N ALA A 158 -22.38 -7.29 17.51
CA ALA A 158 -23.78 -7.71 17.60
C ALA A 158 -24.67 -6.61 18.23
N ASP A 159 -24.13 -5.87 19.18
CA ASP A 159 -24.79 -4.73 19.85
C ASP A 159 -24.72 -3.43 19.05
N ARG A 160 -24.34 -3.50 17.76
CA ARG A 160 -24.22 -2.37 16.81
C ARG A 160 -23.16 -1.31 17.17
N ASN A 161 -22.34 -1.53 18.18
CA ASN A 161 -21.20 -0.67 18.51
C ASN A 161 -20.13 -0.77 17.43
N LEU A 162 -19.45 0.35 17.17
CA LEU A 162 -18.25 0.34 16.34
C LEU A 162 -17.13 -0.42 17.05
N LEU A 163 -16.51 -1.34 16.33
CA LEU A 163 -15.33 -2.06 16.76
C LEU A 163 -14.19 -1.72 15.81
N VAL A 164 -13.23 -0.92 16.31
CA VAL A 164 -12.09 -0.41 15.54
C VAL A 164 -10.86 -1.25 15.87
N SER A 165 -10.39 -2.00 14.89
CA SER A 165 -9.13 -2.73 14.96
C SER A 165 -8.03 -1.95 14.26
N LEU A 166 -6.88 -1.85 14.93
CA LEU A 166 -5.67 -1.22 14.41
C LEU A 166 -4.61 -2.29 14.12
N SER A 167 -3.89 -2.12 13.02
CA SER A 167 -2.71 -2.93 12.68
C SER A 167 -1.63 -2.07 12.02
N THR A 168 -0.45 -2.63 11.80
CA THR A 168 0.66 -1.98 11.10
C THR A 168 1.12 -2.85 9.94
N GLU A 169 1.72 -2.20 8.94
CA GLU A 169 2.29 -2.90 7.78
C GLU A 169 3.63 -3.57 8.12
N VAL A 170 4.32 -3.05 9.14
CA VAL A 170 5.61 -3.51 9.61
C VAL A 170 5.54 -3.87 11.08
N GLU A 171 6.32 -4.87 11.46
CA GLU A 171 6.38 -5.40 12.82
C GLU A 171 7.15 -4.47 13.77
N GLY A 172 6.99 -4.69 15.08
CA GLY A 172 7.76 -3.99 16.11
C GLY A 172 7.34 -2.53 16.34
N LEU A 173 6.15 -2.14 15.89
CA LEU A 173 5.57 -0.84 16.16
C LEU A 173 4.52 -0.93 17.28
N ASP A 174 4.59 0.03 18.19
CA ASP A 174 3.57 0.27 19.19
C ASP A 174 2.59 1.32 18.67
N ILE A 175 1.29 1.13 18.96
CA ILE A 175 0.24 2.06 18.55
C ILE A 175 -0.35 2.71 19.79
N TYR A 176 -0.35 4.04 19.84
CA TYR A 176 -0.92 4.84 20.94
C TYR A 176 -2.08 5.68 20.44
N TYR A 177 -3.12 5.88 21.26
CA TYR A 177 -4.35 6.52 20.82
C TYR A 177 -5.02 7.41 21.87
N SER A 178 -5.92 8.28 21.41
CA SER A 178 -6.83 9.07 22.25
C SER A 178 -8.17 9.33 21.55
N PHE A 179 -9.22 9.57 22.35
CA PHE A 179 -10.56 9.97 21.88
C PHE A 179 -10.96 11.39 22.34
N ASP A 180 -10.12 12.03 23.14
CA ASP A 180 -10.36 13.29 23.86
C ASP A 180 -9.78 14.53 23.15
N ASN A 181 -9.46 14.41 21.86
CA ASN A 181 -8.74 15.41 21.06
C ASN A 181 -7.28 15.72 21.48
N SER A 182 -6.74 15.08 22.52
CA SER A 182 -5.30 15.21 22.83
C SER A 182 -4.42 14.53 21.76
N PHE A 183 -3.16 14.92 21.65
CA PHE A 183 -2.22 14.28 20.73
C PHE A 183 -1.47 13.17 21.49
N PRO A 184 -1.81 11.88 21.28
CA PRO A 184 -1.23 10.81 22.07
C PRO A 184 0.28 10.73 21.84
N ASP A 185 1.02 10.54 22.93
CA ASP A 185 2.43 10.14 22.92
C ASP A 185 2.57 8.71 23.47
N ARG A 186 3.80 8.26 23.72
CA ARG A 186 4.08 6.91 24.23
C ARG A 186 3.62 6.65 25.68
N PHE A 187 3.02 7.62 26.37
CA PHE A 187 2.46 7.46 27.72
C PHE A 187 0.93 7.35 27.70
N TYR A 188 0.30 7.51 26.55
CA TYR A 188 -1.13 7.25 26.35
C TYR A 188 -1.45 5.76 26.36
N PRO A 189 -2.74 5.37 26.39
CA PRO A 189 -3.13 3.98 26.22
C PRO A 189 -2.52 3.36 24.95
N LYS A 190 -1.79 2.26 25.16
CA LYS A 190 -1.28 1.41 24.09
C LYS A 190 -2.40 0.53 23.58
N TYR A 191 -2.58 0.47 22.27
CA TYR A 191 -3.55 -0.41 21.64
C TYR A 191 -3.11 -1.88 21.80
N THR A 192 -3.97 -2.67 22.43
CA THR A 192 -3.78 -4.13 22.62
C THR A 192 -4.99 -4.94 22.18
N THR A 193 -6.16 -4.32 22.11
CA THR A 193 -7.43 -4.95 21.74
C THR A 193 -8.27 -3.96 20.93
N PRO A 194 -9.23 -4.45 20.11
CA PRO A 194 -10.12 -3.57 19.36
C PRO A 194 -10.81 -2.52 20.25
N LEU A 195 -10.94 -1.31 19.72
CA LEU A 195 -11.45 -0.14 20.43
C LEU A 195 -12.93 0.07 20.15
N VAL A 196 -13.67 0.47 21.18
CA VAL A 196 -15.02 1.00 21.05
C VAL A 196 -14.96 2.51 21.30
N PRO A 197 -15.26 3.36 20.30
CA PRO A 197 -15.30 4.80 20.51
C PRO A 197 -16.32 5.19 21.61
N PRO A 198 -15.95 6.07 22.56
CA PRO A 198 -16.91 6.66 23.49
C PRO A 198 -18.02 7.40 22.74
N ILE A 199 -19.22 7.47 23.33
CA ILE A 199 -20.44 8.04 22.70
C ILE A 199 -20.21 9.45 22.15
N ASP A 200 -19.48 10.30 22.88
CA ASP A 200 -19.24 11.69 22.51
C ASP A 200 -17.95 11.93 21.71
N ALA A 201 -17.17 10.87 21.44
CA ALA A 201 -15.92 10.98 20.70
C ALA A 201 -16.17 11.46 19.27
N LYS A 202 -15.41 12.47 18.83
CA LYS A 202 -15.50 13.03 17.46
C LYS A 202 -14.34 12.57 16.57
N VAL A 203 -13.20 12.31 17.17
CA VAL A 203 -11.99 11.86 16.48
C VAL A 203 -11.29 10.79 17.31
N LEU A 204 -10.73 9.81 16.64
CA LEU A 204 -9.74 8.89 17.16
C LEU A 204 -8.37 9.36 16.65
N LYS A 205 -7.52 9.85 17.55
CA LYS A 205 -6.15 10.21 17.21
C LYS A 205 -5.24 9.02 17.46
N VAL A 206 -4.37 8.70 16.50
CA VAL A 206 -3.50 7.52 16.56
C VAL A 206 -2.11 7.87 16.03
N ILE A 207 -1.07 7.37 16.70
CA ILE A 207 0.32 7.47 16.26
C ILE A 207 1.04 6.15 16.53
N THR A 208 2.03 5.83 15.69
CA THR A 208 2.88 4.66 15.87
C THR A 208 4.29 5.05 16.30
N TYR A 209 4.87 4.23 17.17
CA TYR A 209 6.19 4.40 17.74
C TYR A 209 7.04 3.16 17.52
N ARG A 210 8.34 3.37 17.33
CA ARG A 210 9.36 2.33 17.47
C ARG A 210 10.19 2.63 18.70
N GLY A 211 10.01 1.83 19.75
CA GLY A 211 10.66 2.11 21.04
C GLY A 211 10.21 3.47 21.59
N LYS A 212 11.11 4.45 21.60
CA LYS A 212 10.82 5.82 22.09
C LYS A 212 10.53 6.82 20.98
N ASP A 213 10.75 6.45 19.72
CA ASP A 213 10.71 7.36 18.59
C ASP A 213 9.36 7.26 17.86
N PRO A 214 8.63 8.39 17.65
CA PRO A 214 7.47 8.40 16.77
C PRO A 214 7.92 8.19 15.33
N VAL A 215 7.30 7.25 14.62
CA VAL A 215 7.66 6.90 13.23
C VAL A 215 6.50 7.06 12.25
N GLY A 216 5.27 6.80 12.69
CA GLY A 216 4.08 7.06 11.89
C GLY A 216 3.62 8.50 12.00
N ARG A 217 2.77 8.91 11.06
CA ARG A 217 2.12 10.21 11.11
C ARG A 217 1.03 10.21 12.17
N MET A 218 0.76 11.39 12.73
CA MET A 218 -0.40 11.60 13.60
C MET A 218 -1.68 11.50 12.78
N MET A 219 -2.40 10.38 12.92
CA MET A 219 -3.64 10.13 12.21
C MET A 219 -4.81 10.66 13.01
N ASN A 220 -5.56 11.59 12.43
CA ASN A 220 -6.77 12.16 13.04
C ASN A 220 -7.99 11.52 12.37
N MET A 221 -8.41 10.33 12.81
CA MET A 221 -9.50 9.56 12.20
C MET A 221 -10.87 10.06 12.71
N PRO A 222 -11.70 10.71 11.87
CA PRO A 222 -13.03 11.13 12.31
C PRO A 222 -13.91 9.90 12.63
N ILE A 223 -14.66 9.94 13.72
CA ILE A 223 -15.58 8.84 14.06
C ILE A 223 -16.66 8.66 12.98
N GLU A 224 -17.08 9.75 12.32
CA GLU A 224 -18.01 9.70 11.19
C GLU A 224 -17.47 8.89 10.01
N GLU A 225 -16.16 8.98 9.73
CA GLU A 225 -15.53 8.19 8.67
C GLU A 225 -15.47 6.70 9.04
N LEU A 226 -15.26 6.38 10.32
CA LEU A 226 -15.35 5.00 10.82
C LEU A 226 -16.78 4.45 10.73
N GLU A 227 -17.79 5.25 11.07
CA GLU A 227 -19.22 4.88 10.91
C GLU A 227 -19.54 4.57 9.44
N LYS A 228 -19.05 5.40 8.51
CA LYS A 228 -19.24 5.21 7.07
C LYS A 228 -18.58 3.93 6.57
N ARG A 229 -17.35 3.63 7.02
CA ARG A 229 -16.61 2.40 6.66
C ARG A 229 -17.27 1.14 7.20
N ALA A 230 -17.91 1.22 8.37
CA ALA A 230 -18.62 0.09 8.98
C ALA A 230 -19.94 -0.26 8.27
N GLY A 231 -20.38 0.57 7.31
CA GLY A 231 -21.67 0.43 6.63
C GLY A 231 -22.83 1.08 7.39
N LYS A 232 -23.95 1.31 6.69
CA LYS A 232 -25.17 1.90 7.25
C LYS A 232 -25.70 1.03 8.40
N ARG A 233 -26.25 1.70 9.42
CA ARG A 233 -26.94 1.09 10.58
C ARG A 233 -28.19 0.32 10.17
#